data_AF-A0A496UEF1-F1
#
_entry.id   AF-A0A496UEF1-F1
#
_cell.length_a   1.000
_cell.length_b   1.000
_cell.length_c   1.000
_cell.angle_alpha   90.00
_cell.angle_beta   90.00
_cell.angle_gamma   90.00
#
_symmetry.space_group_name_H-M   'P 1'
#
loop_
_entity.id
_entity.type
_entity.pdbx_description
1 polymer ?
#
loop_
_entity_poly.entity_id
_entity_poly.type
_entity_poly.pdbx_seq_one_letter_code
_entity_poly.pdbx_strand_id
1 'polypeptide(L)'
;MVKTLMLCNCGNSQTLDADAIGEATDLKCSIVHNSLCTSGLDTLTQVLPDGDLIIACAQEAGIFEELAAELDTNIPQCIDIRDRAGWSDEGKTATPKIVALLAEASLPVPVVKTFDVESEGLCLIIGPSDIALPVAEQLSDVIDVTAVLTDTPEIIPSGLDVLSGHIRSASGTLGRFEVSVDGLRTLEPSGRGVRKFTAPRDGGKSECDIILDLTGNTPLFSAYEKRDGYLRADPKDPLAVARAVYDAAQMQGTFEKPFYVAYEEHLCAHSRATKSGCNRCLDVCPTGAITSNGDSVSIDPNICAGCGECAAVCPSGAVAYDAPPVQFLFTRIRTLASTYLNAGG
;
A
#
# COMPACT_ATOMS: atom_id res chain seq x y z
N MET A 1 -5.08 -20.72 -26.21
CA MET A 1 -6.21 -21.65 -26.03
C MET A 1 -7.41 -20.84 -25.57
N VAL A 2 -8.64 -21.30 -25.83
CA VAL A 2 -9.85 -20.61 -25.35
C VAL A 2 -9.97 -20.86 -23.86
N LYS A 3 -9.99 -19.81 -23.03
CA LYS A 3 -10.16 -19.95 -21.58
C LYS A 3 -11.56 -20.48 -21.26
N THR A 4 -11.65 -21.37 -20.28
CA THR A 4 -12.92 -21.83 -19.72
C THR A 4 -13.41 -20.79 -18.71
N LEU A 5 -14.70 -20.47 -18.76
CA LEU A 5 -15.37 -19.58 -17.81
C LEU A 5 -16.33 -20.39 -16.94
N MET A 6 -16.07 -20.47 -15.64
CA MET A 6 -16.98 -21.08 -14.69
C MET A 6 -17.92 -20.06 -14.07
N LEU A 7 -19.22 -20.24 -14.27
CA LEU A 7 -20.26 -19.33 -13.81
C LEU A 7 -20.87 -19.79 -12.49
N CYS A 8 -20.99 -18.89 -11.51
CA CYS A 8 -21.61 -19.18 -10.21
C CYS A 8 -22.71 -18.18 -9.90
N ASN A 9 -23.93 -18.65 -9.58
CA ASN A 9 -25.05 -17.78 -9.23
C ASN A 9 -25.22 -17.56 -7.72
N CYS A 10 -24.25 -18.00 -6.91
CA CYS A 10 -24.16 -17.78 -5.48
C CYS A 10 -25.46 -18.12 -4.72
N GLY A 11 -25.94 -19.35 -4.86
CA GLY A 11 -27.15 -19.84 -4.18
C GLY A 11 -28.45 -19.36 -4.83
N ASN A 12 -28.46 -19.18 -6.16
CA ASN A 12 -29.54 -18.52 -6.91
C ASN A 12 -29.82 -17.07 -6.46
N SER A 13 -28.83 -16.39 -5.87
CA SER A 13 -28.97 -15.00 -5.43
C SER A 13 -28.77 -13.98 -6.56
N GLN A 14 -28.30 -14.41 -7.72
CA GLN A 14 -28.22 -13.61 -8.95
C GLN A 14 -28.70 -14.43 -10.16
N THR A 15 -29.18 -13.73 -11.20
CA THR A 15 -29.59 -14.36 -12.47
C THR A 15 -28.46 -14.22 -13.48
N LEU A 16 -28.05 -15.32 -14.10
CA LEU A 16 -26.99 -15.35 -15.09
C LEU A 16 -27.51 -15.99 -16.38
N ASP A 17 -27.22 -15.34 -17.51
CA ASP A 17 -27.50 -15.85 -18.84
C ASP A 17 -26.19 -16.41 -19.44
N ALA A 18 -25.96 -17.71 -19.25
CA ALA A 18 -24.71 -18.34 -19.67
C ALA A 18 -24.50 -18.29 -21.19
N ASP A 19 -25.58 -18.40 -21.97
CA ASP A 19 -25.51 -18.38 -23.43
C ASP A 19 -25.14 -16.98 -23.91
N ALA A 20 -25.83 -15.94 -23.41
CA ALA A 20 -25.51 -14.56 -23.75
C ALA A 20 -24.10 -14.14 -23.30
N ILE A 21 -23.64 -14.60 -22.13
CA ILE A 21 -22.27 -14.34 -21.67
C ILE A 21 -21.25 -15.06 -22.58
N GLY A 22 -21.51 -16.32 -22.95
CA GLY A 22 -20.63 -17.10 -23.82
C GLY A 22 -20.49 -16.49 -25.21
N GLU A 23 -21.60 -16.10 -25.83
CA GLU A 23 -21.62 -15.45 -27.14
C GLU A 23 -20.86 -14.11 -27.14
N ALA A 24 -20.93 -13.34 -26.04
CA ALA A 24 -20.34 -12.02 -25.97
C ALA A 24 -18.86 -11.98 -25.54
N THR A 25 -18.34 -13.06 -24.93
CA THR A 25 -16.97 -13.09 -24.38
C THR A 25 -15.99 -13.94 -25.20
N ASP A 26 -16.46 -14.69 -26.20
CA ASP A 26 -15.69 -15.73 -26.91
C ASP A 26 -15.05 -16.77 -25.95
N LEU A 27 -15.57 -16.89 -24.72
CA LEU A 27 -15.12 -17.84 -23.71
C LEU A 27 -15.97 -19.11 -23.72
N LYS A 28 -15.34 -20.24 -23.40
CA LYS A 28 -16.07 -21.50 -23.22
C LYS A 28 -16.75 -21.48 -21.85
N CYS A 29 -18.03 -21.13 -21.81
CA CYS A 29 -18.81 -21.09 -20.56
C CYS A 29 -19.17 -22.49 -20.07
N SER A 30 -19.06 -22.70 -18.76
CA SER A 30 -19.64 -23.84 -18.06
C SER A 30 -21.16 -23.70 -17.95
N ILE A 31 -21.82 -24.73 -17.43
CA ILE A 31 -23.15 -24.56 -16.83
C ILE A 31 -23.08 -23.55 -15.67
N VAL A 32 -24.23 -22.96 -15.32
CA VAL A 32 -24.31 -22.10 -14.13
C VAL A 32 -24.33 -22.97 -12.88
N HIS A 33 -23.30 -22.84 -12.05
CA HIS A 33 -23.19 -23.53 -10.77
C HIS A 33 -23.98 -22.76 -9.70
N ASN A 34 -24.70 -23.50 -8.86
CA ASN A 34 -25.45 -22.89 -7.75
C ASN A 34 -24.49 -22.35 -6.68
N SER A 35 -23.58 -23.20 -6.21
CA SER A 35 -22.62 -22.85 -5.16
C SER A 35 -21.25 -23.45 -5.50
N LEU A 36 -20.51 -22.78 -6.38
CA LEU A 36 -19.24 -23.30 -6.89
C LEU A 36 -18.20 -23.53 -5.78
N CYS A 37 -18.15 -22.65 -4.78
CA CYS A 37 -17.26 -22.73 -3.63
C CYS A 37 -17.57 -23.85 -2.62
N THR A 38 -18.68 -24.57 -2.80
CA THR A 38 -19.06 -25.68 -1.92
C THR A 38 -19.43 -26.91 -2.76
N SER A 39 -20.69 -27.03 -3.15
CA SER A 39 -21.18 -28.20 -3.90
C SER A 39 -20.62 -28.32 -5.32
N GLY A 40 -19.98 -27.27 -5.85
CA GLY A 40 -19.32 -27.29 -7.15
C GLY A 40 -17.83 -27.66 -7.14
N LEU A 41 -17.22 -27.88 -5.96
CA LEU A 41 -15.77 -28.13 -5.86
C LEU A 41 -15.32 -29.37 -6.64
N ASP A 42 -16.10 -30.46 -6.63
CA ASP A 42 -15.78 -31.67 -7.40
C ASP A 42 -15.65 -31.40 -8.91
N THR A 43 -16.45 -30.48 -9.45
CA THR A 43 -16.35 -30.07 -10.86
C THR A 43 -15.12 -29.20 -11.06
N LEU A 44 -14.84 -28.28 -10.13
CA LEU A 44 -13.68 -27.41 -10.19
C LEU A 44 -12.38 -28.23 -10.19
N THR A 45 -12.25 -29.23 -9.32
CA THR A 45 -11.11 -30.16 -9.25
C THR A 45 -10.82 -30.86 -10.59
N GLN A 46 -11.84 -31.11 -11.40
CA GLN A 46 -11.67 -31.74 -12.72
C GLN A 46 -11.19 -30.76 -13.81
N VAL A 47 -11.54 -29.47 -13.69
CA VAL A 47 -11.27 -28.46 -14.73
C VAL A 47 -10.02 -27.64 -14.42
N LEU A 48 -9.70 -27.44 -13.14
CA LEU A 48 -8.59 -26.60 -12.69
C LEU A 48 -7.21 -27.02 -13.24
N PRO A 49 -6.88 -28.32 -13.38
CA PRO A 49 -5.60 -28.77 -13.95
C PRO A 49 -5.33 -28.31 -15.40
N ASP A 50 -6.37 -27.90 -16.14
CA ASP A 50 -6.20 -27.39 -17.51
C ASP A 50 -5.54 -25.98 -17.54
N GLY A 51 -5.48 -25.28 -16.41
CA GLY A 51 -4.73 -24.03 -16.22
C GLY A 51 -5.29 -22.76 -16.89
N ASP A 52 -6.24 -22.91 -17.81
CA ASP A 52 -6.89 -21.81 -18.56
C ASP A 52 -8.31 -21.54 -18.02
N LEU A 53 -8.45 -21.24 -16.73
CA LEU A 53 -9.73 -21.06 -16.04
C LEU A 53 -9.95 -19.63 -15.52
N ILE A 54 -11.12 -19.08 -15.79
CA ILE A 54 -11.68 -17.89 -15.15
C ILE A 54 -12.90 -18.31 -14.32
N ILE A 55 -12.98 -17.86 -13.07
CA ILE A 55 -14.14 -18.09 -12.20
C ILE A 55 -14.93 -16.78 -12.08
N ALA A 56 -16.19 -16.79 -12.50
CA ALA A 56 -17.10 -15.66 -12.34
C ALA A 56 -17.74 -15.65 -10.94
N CYS A 57 -16.88 -15.56 -9.94
CA CYS A 57 -17.17 -15.35 -8.52
C CYS A 57 -15.84 -15.05 -7.82
N ALA A 58 -15.79 -14.06 -6.93
CA ALA A 58 -14.61 -13.79 -6.11
C ALA A 58 -14.91 -13.82 -4.60
N GLN A 59 -16.08 -14.32 -4.21
CA GLN A 59 -16.60 -14.21 -2.85
C GLN A 59 -15.87 -15.12 -1.87
N GLU A 60 -15.54 -16.31 -2.34
CA GLU A 60 -14.75 -17.31 -1.62
C GLU A 60 -13.49 -17.64 -2.42
N ALA A 61 -12.81 -16.61 -2.96
CA ALA A 61 -11.63 -16.77 -3.80
C ALA A 61 -10.52 -17.58 -3.09
N GLY A 62 -10.39 -17.42 -1.77
CA GLY A 62 -9.45 -18.19 -0.95
C GLY A 62 -9.65 -19.71 -1.05
N ILE A 63 -10.89 -20.20 -1.15
CA ILE A 63 -11.16 -21.63 -1.35
C ILE A 63 -10.60 -22.12 -2.69
N PHE A 64 -10.69 -21.30 -3.74
CA PHE A 64 -10.18 -21.64 -5.06
C PHE A 64 -8.65 -21.58 -5.11
N GLU A 65 -8.04 -20.65 -4.40
CA GLU A 65 -6.59 -20.56 -4.20
C GLU A 65 -6.04 -21.77 -3.44
N GLU A 66 -6.69 -22.16 -2.33
CA GLU A 66 -6.35 -23.35 -1.55
C GLU A 66 -6.45 -24.62 -2.42
N LEU A 67 -7.53 -24.78 -3.18
CA LEU A 67 -7.68 -25.93 -4.08
C LEU A 67 -6.61 -25.95 -5.19
N ALA A 68 -6.26 -24.79 -5.75
CA ALA A 68 -5.18 -24.70 -6.74
C ALA A 68 -3.84 -25.12 -6.14
N ALA A 69 -3.55 -24.70 -4.91
CA ALA A 69 -2.36 -25.09 -4.17
C ALA A 69 -2.35 -26.60 -3.86
N GLU A 70 -3.47 -27.19 -3.44
CA GLU A 70 -3.60 -28.63 -3.19
C GLU A 70 -3.36 -29.47 -4.46
N LEU A 71 -3.75 -28.97 -5.62
CA LEU A 71 -3.62 -29.65 -6.91
C LEU A 71 -2.31 -29.32 -7.64
N ASP A 72 -1.47 -28.43 -7.11
CA ASP A 72 -0.23 -27.94 -7.74
C ASP A 72 -0.49 -27.32 -9.13
N THR A 73 -1.52 -26.45 -9.23
CA THR A 73 -1.93 -25.79 -10.47
C THR A 73 -1.89 -24.26 -10.37
N ASN A 74 -2.09 -23.57 -11.50
CA ASN A 74 -2.18 -22.12 -11.51
C ASN A 74 -3.43 -21.63 -10.76
N ILE A 75 -3.26 -20.59 -9.95
CA ILE A 75 -4.37 -19.91 -9.28
C ILE A 75 -5.34 -19.35 -10.33
N PRO A 76 -6.63 -19.72 -10.30
CA PRO A 76 -7.60 -19.26 -11.28
C PRO A 76 -7.93 -17.78 -11.07
N GLN A 77 -8.16 -17.07 -12.16
CA GLN A 77 -8.57 -15.68 -12.08
C GLN A 77 -10.03 -15.59 -11.62
N CYS A 78 -10.26 -14.98 -10.46
CA CYS A 78 -11.59 -14.84 -9.86
C CYS A 78 -12.15 -13.43 -10.08
N ILE A 79 -13.30 -13.33 -10.76
CA ILE A 79 -13.94 -12.06 -11.11
C ILE A 79 -15.23 -11.89 -10.33
N ASP A 80 -15.30 -10.84 -9.51
CA ASP A 80 -16.54 -10.51 -8.81
C ASP A 80 -17.58 -9.95 -9.79
N ILE A 81 -18.51 -10.81 -10.17
CA ILE A 81 -19.69 -10.45 -10.94
C ILE A 81 -20.93 -10.27 -10.07
N ARG A 82 -20.87 -10.67 -8.79
CA ARG A 82 -22.00 -10.60 -7.86
C ARG A 82 -22.14 -9.20 -7.33
N ASP A 83 -21.19 -8.72 -6.52
CA ASP A 83 -21.35 -7.43 -5.86
C ASP A 83 -21.13 -6.27 -6.84
N ARG A 84 -20.30 -6.47 -7.88
CA ARG A 84 -20.12 -5.47 -8.94
C ARG A 84 -21.26 -5.44 -9.97
N ALA A 85 -22.12 -6.46 -10.08
CA ALA A 85 -23.17 -6.48 -11.10
C ALA A 85 -24.48 -7.16 -10.64
N GLY A 86 -24.48 -8.45 -10.33
CA GLY A 86 -25.70 -9.22 -10.04
C GLY A 86 -26.50 -8.77 -8.82
N TRP A 87 -25.84 -8.22 -7.80
CA TRP A 87 -26.43 -7.60 -6.60
C TRP A 87 -26.49 -6.08 -6.74
N SER A 88 -27.12 -5.63 -7.83
CA SER A 88 -27.45 -4.22 -8.05
C SER A 88 -28.93 -4.07 -8.35
N ASP A 89 -29.42 -2.83 -8.35
CA ASP A 89 -30.80 -2.50 -8.75
C ASP A 89 -31.12 -2.99 -10.18
N GLU A 90 -30.09 -3.12 -11.03
CA GLU A 90 -30.16 -3.58 -12.42
C GLU A 90 -29.75 -5.06 -12.59
N GLY A 91 -29.66 -5.83 -11.50
CA GLY A 91 -29.12 -7.19 -11.47
C GLY A 91 -29.76 -8.17 -12.47
N LYS A 92 -31.06 -8.01 -12.77
CA LYS A 92 -31.79 -8.85 -13.74
C LYS A 92 -31.36 -8.64 -15.19
N THR A 93 -30.78 -7.49 -15.49
CA THR A 93 -30.30 -7.09 -16.82
C THR A 93 -28.79 -6.85 -16.81
N ALA A 94 -28.08 -7.44 -15.86
CA ALA A 94 -26.66 -7.17 -15.62
C ALA A 94 -25.71 -7.86 -16.61
N THR A 95 -26.21 -8.69 -17.54
CA THR A 95 -25.40 -9.40 -18.54
C THR A 95 -24.37 -8.50 -19.24
N PRO A 96 -24.72 -7.30 -19.75
CA PRO A 96 -23.75 -6.43 -20.42
C PRO A 96 -22.62 -5.98 -19.49
N LYS A 97 -22.94 -5.71 -18.22
CA LYS A 97 -21.95 -5.35 -17.19
C LYS A 97 -21.05 -6.54 -16.84
N ILE A 98 -21.62 -7.73 -16.69
CA ILE A 98 -20.87 -8.96 -16.41
C ILE A 98 -19.85 -9.24 -17.53
N VAL A 99 -20.29 -9.19 -18.79
CA VAL A 99 -19.41 -9.37 -19.96
C VAL A 99 -18.30 -8.31 -19.98
N ALA A 100 -18.63 -7.04 -19.68
CA ALA A 100 -17.63 -5.98 -19.60
C ALA A 100 -16.57 -6.23 -18.52
N LEU A 101 -16.97 -6.70 -17.34
CA LEU A 101 -16.06 -7.07 -16.24
C LEU A 101 -15.13 -8.22 -16.63
N LEU A 102 -15.65 -9.25 -17.32
CA LEU A 102 -14.88 -10.39 -17.81
C LEU A 102 -13.88 -9.98 -18.92
N ALA A 103 -14.29 -9.06 -19.81
CA ALA A 103 -13.41 -8.52 -20.84
C ALA A 103 -12.30 -7.65 -20.25
N GLU A 104 -12.60 -6.81 -19.26
CA GLU A 104 -11.60 -6.03 -18.52
C GLU A 104 -10.56 -6.95 -17.86
N ALA A 105 -11.04 -8.01 -17.19
CA ALA A 105 -10.18 -9.00 -16.53
C ALA A 105 -9.21 -9.70 -17.48
N SER A 106 -9.59 -9.84 -18.75
CA SER A 106 -8.79 -10.50 -19.77
C SER A 106 -7.71 -9.59 -20.39
N LEU A 107 -7.65 -8.31 -19.99
CA LEU A 107 -6.64 -7.39 -20.49
C LEU A 107 -5.23 -7.76 -19.97
N PRO A 108 -4.20 -7.71 -20.83
CA PRO A 108 -2.83 -7.89 -20.38
C PRO A 108 -2.43 -6.74 -19.46
N VAL A 109 -2.21 -7.04 -18.19
CA VAL A 109 -1.77 -6.05 -17.19
C VAL A 109 -0.31 -5.68 -17.50
N PRO A 110 0.02 -4.38 -17.63
CA PRO A 110 1.38 -3.95 -17.86
C PRO A 110 2.26 -4.26 -16.66
N VAL A 111 3.50 -4.68 -16.91
CA VAL A 111 4.50 -4.87 -15.87
C VAL A 111 4.88 -3.51 -15.30
N VAL A 112 4.73 -3.36 -13.99
CA VAL A 112 5.15 -2.17 -13.25
C VAL A 112 6.59 -2.38 -12.81
N LYS A 113 7.44 -1.37 -13.04
CA LYS A 113 8.82 -1.41 -12.55
C LYS A 113 8.83 -1.21 -11.04
N THR A 114 9.62 -2.00 -10.35
CA THR A 114 9.74 -1.97 -8.90
C THR A 114 11.21 -1.95 -8.48
N PHE A 115 11.44 -1.60 -7.22
CA PHE A 115 12.74 -1.65 -6.57
C PHE A 115 12.57 -2.08 -5.12
N ASP A 116 13.65 -2.61 -4.54
CA ASP A 116 13.64 -3.10 -3.17
C ASP A 116 13.88 -1.94 -2.17
N VAL A 117 13.14 -1.98 -1.07
CA VAL A 117 13.31 -1.16 0.11
C VAL A 117 13.68 -2.10 1.25
N GLU A 118 14.84 -1.90 1.84
CA GLU A 118 15.36 -2.70 2.95
C GLU A 118 15.09 -2.01 4.30
N SER A 119 14.78 -2.81 5.32
CA SER A 119 14.63 -2.37 6.70
C SER A 119 15.21 -3.44 7.63
N GLU A 120 16.15 -3.05 8.49
CA GLU A 120 16.75 -3.92 9.51
C GLU A 120 15.83 -4.04 10.75
N GLY A 121 14.81 -3.19 10.84
CA GLY A 121 13.83 -3.17 11.93
C GLY A 121 14.21 -2.21 13.05
N LEU A 122 15.12 -1.26 12.83
CA LEU A 122 15.50 -0.26 13.84
C LEU A 122 14.33 0.72 14.06
N CYS A 123 13.59 0.56 15.17
CA CYS A 123 12.39 1.33 15.46
C CYS A 123 12.61 2.39 16.54
N LEU A 124 12.38 3.66 16.17
CA LEU A 124 12.41 4.79 17.07
C LEU A 124 10.99 5.09 17.58
N ILE A 125 10.74 4.80 18.86
CA ILE A 125 9.45 5.07 19.51
C ILE A 125 9.51 6.45 20.16
N ILE A 126 8.56 7.32 19.89
CA ILE A 126 8.51 8.69 20.44
C ILE A 126 7.19 8.87 21.19
N GLY A 127 7.22 9.21 22.47
CA GLY A 127 5.98 9.41 23.22
C GLY A 127 6.15 9.61 24.72
N PRO A 128 5.02 9.77 25.45
CA PRO A 128 5.05 9.83 26.90
C PRO A 128 5.40 8.46 27.50
N SER A 129 6.10 8.47 28.63
CA SER A 129 6.70 7.29 29.24
C SER A 129 5.71 6.19 29.63
N ASP A 130 4.49 6.54 30.02
CA ASP A 130 3.42 5.62 30.38
C ASP A 130 2.88 4.80 29.19
N ILE A 131 3.06 5.29 27.96
CA ILE A 131 2.67 4.60 26.72
C ILE A 131 3.89 4.03 25.98
N ALA A 132 4.95 4.82 25.83
CA ALA A 132 6.12 4.45 25.03
C ALA A 132 6.93 3.30 25.66
N LEU A 133 7.04 3.24 26.99
CA LEU A 133 7.80 2.17 27.65
C LEU A 133 7.13 0.79 27.53
N PRO A 134 5.82 0.62 27.82
CA PRO A 134 5.15 -0.67 27.58
C PRO A 134 5.21 -1.11 26.11
N VAL A 135 5.09 -0.16 25.18
CA VAL A 135 5.21 -0.44 23.74
C VAL A 135 6.62 -0.88 23.37
N ALA A 136 7.66 -0.23 23.92
CA ALA A 136 9.05 -0.61 23.70
C ALA A 136 9.34 -2.01 24.28
N GLU A 137 8.85 -2.32 25.49
CA GLU A 137 8.97 -3.67 26.05
C GLU A 137 8.36 -4.72 25.11
N GLN A 138 7.14 -4.48 24.61
CA GLN A 138 6.47 -5.40 23.70
C GLN A 138 7.19 -5.55 22.35
N LEU A 139 7.65 -4.45 21.74
CA LEU A 139 8.29 -4.49 20.42
C LEU A 139 9.70 -5.06 20.47
N SER A 140 10.40 -4.92 21.60
CA SER A 140 11.77 -5.43 21.78
C SER A 140 11.91 -6.95 21.65
N ASP A 141 10.81 -7.70 21.71
CA ASP A 141 10.78 -9.14 21.46
C ASP A 141 10.90 -9.49 19.96
N VAL A 142 10.66 -8.54 19.06
CA VAL A 142 10.57 -8.76 17.60
C VAL A 142 11.60 -7.95 16.83
N ILE A 143 11.78 -6.67 17.17
CA ILE A 143 12.64 -5.73 16.46
C ILE A 143 13.45 -4.85 17.42
N ASP A 144 14.54 -4.26 16.95
CA ASP A 144 15.38 -3.36 17.74
C ASP A 144 14.65 -2.04 18.01
N VAL A 145 14.65 -1.58 19.25
CA VAL A 145 13.89 -0.41 19.69
C VAL A 145 14.71 0.56 20.53
N THR A 146 14.59 1.84 20.17
CA THR A 146 15.03 2.96 21.00
C THR A 146 13.82 3.83 21.32
N ALA A 147 13.57 4.10 22.60
CA ALA A 147 12.46 4.95 23.05
C ALA A 147 12.95 6.37 23.39
N VAL A 148 12.41 7.39 22.72
CA VAL A 148 12.60 8.80 23.02
C VAL A 148 11.40 9.33 23.80
N LEU A 149 11.58 9.52 25.10
CA LEU A 149 10.54 9.95 26.00
C LEU A 149 10.36 11.46 25.97
N THR A 150 9.10 11.90 25.87
CA THR A 150 8.73 13.34 25.89
C THR A 150 8.60 13.91 27.31
N ASP A 151 8.66 13.05 28.32
CA ASP A 151 8.59 13.35 29.74
C ASP A 151 9.77 12.69 30.50
N THR A 152 9.79 12.81 31.82
CA THR A 152 10.82 12.20 32.67
C THR A 152 10.14 11.19 33.61
N PRO A 153 10.23 9.88 33.35
CA PRO A 153 9.64 8.87 34.23
C PRO A 153 10.41 8.77 35.55
N GLU A 154 9.71 8.35 36.61
CA GLU A 154 10.33 8.02 37.89
C GLU A 154 11.08 6.67 37.85
N ILE A 155 10.59 5.73 37.04
CA ILE A 155 11.12 4.37 36.92
C ILE A 155 11.38 4.08 35.44
N ILE A 156 12.59 3.61 35.16
CA ILE A 156 13.01 3.25 33.80
C ILE A 156 13.30 1.74 33.80
N PRO A 157 12.57 0.94 33.01
CA PRO A 157 12.81 -0.50 32.90
C PRO A 157 14.26 -0.83 32.54
N SER A 158 14.74 -1.97 33.05
CA SER A 158 16.05 -2.50 32.67
C SER A 158 15.97 -3.21 31.32
N GLY A 159 16.95 -3.00 30.45
CA GLY A 159 17.06 -3.73 29.17
C GLY A 159 16.62 -2.94 27.94
N LEU A 160 15.95 -1.81 28.12
CA LEU A 160 15.58 -0.90 27.02
C LEU A 160 16.62 0.19 26.80
N ASP A 161 16.81 0.56 25.53
CA ASP A 161 17.50 1.78 25.15
C ASP A 161 16.53 2.96 25.23
N VAL A 162 16.75 3.85 26.19
CA VAL A 162 15.84 4.93 26.53
C VAL A 162 16.58 6.26 26.53
N LEU A 163 16.06 7.18 25.75
CA LEU A 163 16.49 8.56 25.61
C LEU A 163 15.35 9.47 26.08
N SER A 164 15.70 10.71 26.43
CA SER A 164 14.69 11.77 26.66
C SER A 164 15.08 13.00 25.85
N GLY A 165 14.11 13.66 25.24
CA GLY A 165 14.35 14.84 24.41
C GLY A 165 13.14 15.21 23.56
N HIS A 166 13.34 16.17 22.66
CA HIS A 166 12.31 16.63 21.75
C HIS A 166 12.78 16.49 20.30
N ILE A 167 11.97 15.83 19.49
CA ILE A 167 12.25 15.73 18.06
C ILE A 167 12.07 17.11 17.43
N ARG A 168 13.17 17.65 16.89
CA ARG A 168 13.19 18.95 16.21
C ARG A 168 12.80 18.80 14.75
N SER A 169 13.32 17.77 14.08
CA SER A 169 13.02 17.47 12.68
C SER A 169 13.22 16.00 12.38
N ALA A 170 12.48 15.50 11.39
CA ALA A 170 12.71 14.19 10.79
C ALA A 170 12.67 14.30 9.26
N SER A 171 13.48 13.50 8.60
CA SER A 171 13.51 13.33 7.14
C SER A 171 13.74 11.87 6.79
N GLY A 172 13.43 11.49 5.55
CA GLY A 172 13.61 10.13 5.07
C GLY A 172 12.29 9.38 4.90
N THR A 173 12.39 8.06 4.92
CA THR A 173 11.33 7.08 4.68
C THR A 173 11.74 5.75 5.33
N LEU A 174 10.91 4.71 5.23
CA LEU A 174 11.21 3.35 5.68
C LEU A 174 12.65 2.94 5.29
N GLY A 175 13.42 2.48 6.29
CA GLY A 175 14.80 2.02 6.14
C GLY A 175 15.88 3.13 6.14
N ARG A 176 15.50 4.41 6.26
CA ARG A 176 16.45 5.53 6.16
C ARG A 176 15.96 6.84 6.80
N PHE A 177 15.33 6.78 7.96
CA PHE A 177 14.99 8.01 8.66
C PHE A 177 16.22 8.63 9.31
N GLU A 178 16.35 9.93 9.15
CA GLU A 178 17.25 10.78 9.93
C GLU A 178 16.42 11.67 10.85
N VAL A 179 16.73 11.66 12.14
CA VAL A 179 16.00 12.41 13.16
C VAL A 179 16.97 13.30 13.94
N SER A 180 16.58 14.56 14.13
CA SER A 180 17.30 15.49 15.00
C SER A 180 16.56 15.70 16.31
N VAL A 181 17.29 15.64 17.43
CA VAL A 181 16.77 15.69 18.78
C VAL A 181 17.44 16.82 19.56
N ASP A 182 16.64 17.73 20.09
CA ASP A 182 17.10 18.77 21.01
C ASP A 182 16.79 18.38 22.46
N GLY A 183 17.55 18.95 23.41
CA GLY A 183 17.46 18.58 24.82
C GLY A 183 17.77 17.11 25.11
N LEU A 184 18.48 16.43 24.21
CA LEU A 184 18.76 14.99 24.28
C LEU A 184 19.50 14.64 25.57
N ARG A 185 18.97 13.64 26.27
CA ARG A 185 19.58 13.05 27.45
C ARG A 185 19.65 11.54 27.29
N THR A 186 20.80 10.98 27.63
CA THR A 186 21.03 9.53 27.66
C THR A 186 20.99 9.04 29.10
N LEU A 187 20.67 7.76 29.29
CA LEU A 187 20.81 7.12 30.59
C LEU A 187 22.28 7.12 31.05
N GLU A 188 22.52 7.54 32.29
CA GLU A 188 23.82 7.37 32.94
C GLU A 188 23.98 5.91 33.38
N PRO A 189 24.99 5.18 32.86
CA PRO A 189 25.18 3.76 33.20
C PRO A 189 25.73 3.57 34.62
N SER A 190 26.29 4.61 35.22
CA SER A 190 26.91 4.57 36.55
C SER A 190 25.95 5.01 37.66
N GLY A 191 25.66 4.11 38.61
CA GLY A 191 24.98 4.51 39.85
C GLY A 191 24.49 3.35 40.70
N ARG A 192 24.49 3.52 42.03
CA ARG A 192 23.61 2.77 42.94
C ARG A 192 22.33 3.60 43.12
N GLY A 193 21.16 3.01 42.83
CA GLY A 193 19.85 3.67 43.00
C GLY A 193 19.13 3.98 41.69
N VAL A 194 18.24 4.97 41.71
CA VAL A 194 17.41 5.37 40.56
C VAL A 194 18.31 5.81 39.40
N ARG A 195 18.04 5.28 38.19
CA ARG A 195 18.75 5.66 36.96
C ARG A 195 18.54 7.15 36.69
N LYS A 196 19.63 7.84 36.32
CA LYS A 196 19.60 9.28 36.02
C LYS A 196 19.87 9.51 34.53
N PHE A 197 19.36 10.62 34.03
CA PHE A 197 19.68 11.13 32.72
C PHE A 197 20.87 12.07 32.80
N THR A 198 21.71 12.08 31.75
CA THR A 198 22.79 13.05 31.60
C THR A 198 22.25 14.48 31.47
N ALA A 199 23.15 15.47 31.54
CA ALA A 199 22.81 16.83 31.15
C ALA A 199 22.28 16.90 29.69
N PRO A 200 21.30 17.77 29.40
CA PRO A 200 20.72 17.90 28.07
C PRO A 200 21.74 18.42 27.05
N ARG A 201 21.66 17.92 25.82
CA ARG A 201 22.48 18.36 24.68
C ARG A 201 21.60 18.55 23.46
N ASP A 202 21.76 19.69 22.79
CA ASP A 202 21.00 20.00 21.57
C ASP A 202 21.71 19.46 20.32
N GLY A 203 20.93 19.27 19.24
CA GLY A 203 21.45 18.82 17.95
C GLY A 203 21.93 17.37 17.93
N GLY A 204 21.38 16.50 18.78
CA GLY A 204 21.56 15.06 18.68
C GLY A 204 21.01 14.55 17.34
N LYS A 205 21.66 13.54 16.76
CA LYS A 205 21.21 12.89 15.53
C LYS A 205 21.04 11.39 15.77
N SER A 206 19.98 10.82 15.21
CA SER A 206 19.72 9.38 15.20
C SER A 206 19.26 8.94 13.82
N GLU A 207 19.63 7.73 13.45
CA GLU A 207 19.13 7.04 12.26
C GLU A 207 18.24 5.87 12.72
N CYS A 208 17.21 5.56 11.95
CA CYS A 208 16.29 4.45 12.20
C CYS A 208 15.55 4.07 10.93
N ASP A 209 14.97 2.88 10.90
CA ASP A 209 14.19 2.40 9.77
C ASP A 209 12.72 2.77 9.90
N ILE A 210 12.22 2.78 11.13
CA ILE A 210 10.81 2.98 11.47
C ILE A 210 10.72 4.06 12.55
N ILE A 211 9.74 4.95 12.43
CA ILE A 211 9.37 5.89 13.48
C ILE A 211 7.96 5.55 13.95
N LEU A 212 7.81 5.24 15.24
CA LEU A 212 6.53 5.06 15.90
C LEU A 212 6.23 6.30 16.78
N ASP A 213 5.43 7.22 16.24
CA ASP A 213 5.03 8.46 16.89
C ASP A 213 3.74 8.28 17.71
N LEU A 214 3.91 8.23 19.03
CA LEU A 214 2.87 8.12 20.04
C LEU A 214 2.73 9.43 20.83
N THR A 215 3.20 10.55 20.30
CA THR A 215 3.22 11.82 21.03
C THR A 215 1.85 12.47 21.15
N GLY A 216 0.93 12.19 20.22
CA GLY A 216 -0.34 12.90 20.07
C GLY A 216 -0.22 14.33 19.54
N ASN A 217 0.99 14.80 19.24
CA ASN A 217 1.26 16.15 18.73
C ASN A 217 1.06 16.24 17.21
N THR A 218 1.34 17.41 16.62
CA THR A 218 1.40 17.58 15.16
C THR A 218 2.35 16.54 14.55
N PRO A 219 1.93 15.79 13.51
CA PRO A 219 2.80 14.82 12.85
C PRO A 219 4.10 15.45 12.34
N LEU A 220 5.17 14.65 12.30
CA LEU A 220 6.47 15.08 11.80
C LEU A 220 6.48 15.35 10.29
N PHE A 221 5.46 14.87 9.57
CA PHE A 221 5.31 14.99 8.12
C PHE A 221 3.91 15.49 7.73
N SER A 222 3.80 16.38 6.74
CA SER A 222 2.52 17.02 6.35
C SER A 222 1.49 16.06 5.72
N ALA A 223 1.94 14.93 5.14
CA ALA A 223 1.09 13.86 4.63
C ALA A 223 1.56 12.52 5.20
N TYR A 224 1.54 12.46 6.54
CA TYR A 224 2.15 11.37 7.28
C TYR A 224 1.55 10.01 6.99
N GLU A 225 0.26 9.91 6.63
CA GLU A 225 -0.37 8.63 6.26
C GLU A 225 0.23 8.02 4.99
N LYS A 226 0.97 8.83 4.21
CA LYS A 226 1.63 8.44 2.96
C LYS A 226 3.15 8.27 3.13
N ARG A 227 3.68 8.35 4.35
CA ARG A 227 5.11 8.19 4.64
C ARG A 227 5.35 6.75 5.10
N ASP A 228 5.88 5.92 4.20
CA ASP A 228 6.28 4.55 4.52
C ASP A 228 7.23 4.56 5.73
N GLY A 229 6.99 3.67 6.70
CA GLY A 229 7.79 3.54 7.93
C GLY A 229 7.53 4.60 9.01
N TYR A 230 6.70 5.61 8.77
CA TYR A 230 6.24 6.53 9.82
C TYR A 230 4.83 6.15 10.28
N LEU A 231 4.74 5.58 11.47
CA LEU A 231 3.51 5.13 12.09
C LEU A 231 3.12 6.11 13.18
N ARG A 232 1.86 6.55 13.18
CA ARG A 232 1.35 7.49 14.18
C ARG A 232 0.07 6.99 14.79
N ALA A 233 -0.01 7.03 16.11
CA ALA A 233 -1.24 6.74 16.86
C ALA A 233 -1.49 7.82 17.91
N ASP A 234 -2.77 8.10 18.20
CA ASP A 234 -3.11 8.91 19.36
C ASP A 234 -2.82 8.08 20.63
N PRO A 235 -1.96 8.54 21.56
CA PRO A 235 -1.68 7.80 22.79
C PRO A 235 -2.92 7.57 23.66
N LYS A 236 -4.01 8.31 23.44
CA LYS A 236 -5.29 8.14 24.16
C LYS A 236 -6.20 7.08 23.54
N ASP A 237 -5.84 6.51 22.39
CA ASP A 237 -6.57 5.43 21.75
C ASP A 237 -5.75 4.13 21.79
N PRO A 238 -5.98 3.25 22.79
CA PRO A 238 -5.22 2.01 22.93
C PRO A 238 -5.34 1.07 21.73
N LEU A 239 -6.46 1.10 20.99
CA LEU A 239 -6.63 0.27 19.80
C LEU A 239 -5.80 0.80 18.63
N ALA A 240 -5.72 2.13 18.47
CA ALA A 240 -4.85 2.74 17.48
C ALA A 240 -3.37 2.45 17.79
N VAL A 241 -2.95 2.55 19.06
CA VAL A 241 -1.59 2.20 19.50
C VAL A 241 -1.29 0.73 19.21
N ALA A 242 -2.18 -0.19 19.60
CA ALA A 242 -1.98 -1.62 19.36
C ALA A 242 -1.85 -1.98 17.87
N ARG A 243 -2.61 -1.31 16.99
CA ARG A 243 -2.49 -1.46 15.53
C ARG A 243 -1.15 -0.94 15.02
N ALA A 244 -0.74 0.25 15.44
CA ALA A 244 0.55 0.82 15.04
C ALA A 244 1.74 -0.02 15.51
N VAL A 245 1.64 -0.65 16.70
CA VAL A 245 2.63 -1.61 17.19
C VAL A 245 2.68 -2.86 16.31
N TYR A 246 1.52 -3.42 15.97
CA TYR A 246 1.44 -4.58 15.08
C TYR A 246 2.04 -4.26 13.69
N ASP A 247 1.70 -3.12 13.12
CA ASP A 247 2.22 -2.67 11.83
C ASP A 247 3.75 -2.48 11.89
N ALA A 248 4.29 -1.86 12.96
CA ALA A 248 5.72 -1.67 13.15
C ALA A 248 6.48 -3.00 13.20
N ALA A 249 5.94 -4.00 13.90
CA ALA A 249 6.54 -5.33 14.02
C ALA A 249 6.65 -6.07 12.67
N GLN A 250 5.89 -5.68 11.65
CA GLN A 250 5.93 -6.27 10.31
C GLN A 250 6.83 -5.51 9.33
N MET A 251 7.46 -4.42 9.76
CA MET A 251 8.27 -3.57 8.89
C MET A 251 9.76 -3.94 8.89
N GLN A 252 10.12 -5.16 9.28
CA GLN A 252 11.47 -5.73 9.12
C GLN A 252 11.55 -6.62 7.88
N GLY A 253 12.56 -6.40 7.04
CA GLY A 253 12.82 -7.22 5.86
C GLY A 253 12.95 -6.40 4.56
N THR A 254 12.74 -7.08 3.44
CA THR A 254 12.82 -6.49 2.10
C THR A 254 11.42 -6.34 1.52
N PHE A 255 11.09 -5.11 1.11
CA PHE A 255 9.80 -4.74 0.55
C PHE A 255 9.98 -4.32 -0.91
N GLU A 256 9.00 -4.64 -1.74
CA GLU A 256 9.00 -4.24 -3.14
C GLU A 256 8.13 -2.99 -3.33
N LYS A 257 8.71 -1.93 -3.90
CA LYS A 257 8.02 -0.66 -4.13
C LYS A 257 8.00 -0.27 -5.61
N PRO A 258 6.84 0.14 -6.16
CA PRO A 258 6.76 0.64 -7.53
C PRO A 258 7.50 1.96 -7.76
N PHE A 259 8.09 2.08 -8.94
CA PHE A 259 8.33 3.39 -9.54
C PHE A 259 6.99 3.96 -10.03
N TYR A 260 6.32 4.72 -9.16
CA TYR A 260 4.98 5.23 -9.47
C TYR A 260 4.92 6.21 -10.65
N VAL A 261 6.02 6.91 -10.92
CA VAL A 261 6.11 7.92 -11.97
C VAL A 261 7.35 7.69 -12.84
N ALA A 262 7.18 7.88 -14.14
CA ALA A 262 8.28 8.03 -15.08
C ALA A 262 8.67 9.51 -15.15
N TYR A 263 9.98 9.79 -15.16
CA TYR A 263 10.53 11.13 -15.24
C TYR A 263 11.50 11.26 -16.42
N GLU A 264 11.26 12.24 -17.29
CA GLU A 264 12.12 12.57 -18.42
C GLU A 264 12.69 13.99 -18.26
N GLU A 265 13.91 14.07 -17.73
CA GLU A 265 14.59 15.33 -17.41
C GLU A 265 14.67 16.30 -18.60
N HIS A 266 14.91 15.79 -19.82
CA HIS A 266 15.07 16.63 -21.01
C HIS A 266 13.77 17.36 -21.43
N LEU A 267 12.61 16.86 -21.01
CA LEU A 267 11.29 17.49 -21.17
C LEU A 267 10.98 18.46 -20.03
N CYS A 268 11.77 18.50 -18.95
CA CYS A 268 11.51 19.35 -17.81
C CYS A 268 11.69 20.82 -18.17
N ALA A 269 10.69 21.63 -17.82
CA ALA A 269 10.68 23.08 -18.01
C ALA A 269 10.97 23.87 -16.72
N HIS A 270 11.43 23.19 -15.66
CA HIS A 270 11.84 23.83 -14.42
C HIS A 270 13.08 24.70 -14.67
N SER A 271 13.04 25.99 -14.36
CA SER A 271 14.15 26.95 -14.45
C SER A 271 14.84 27.18 -15.83
N ARG A 272 14.83 26.21 -16.75
CA ARG A 272 15.47 26.27 -18.08
C ARG A 272 14.90 27.33 -19.03
N ALA A 273 13.66 27.77 -18.81
CA ALA A 273 12.96 28.69 -19.70
C ALA A 273 13.22 30.18 -19.40
N THR A 274 14.01 30.54 -18.36
CA THR A 274 14.32 31.94 -17.96
C THR A 274 13.08 32.86 -17.78
N LYS A 275 11.90 32.27 -17.62
CA LYS A 275 10.66 32.87 -17.15
C LYS A 275 10.30 32.21 -15.83
N SER A 276 9.26 32.68 -15.12
CA SER A 276 8.72 31.95 -13.94
C SER A 276 8.60 30.46 -14.27
N GLY A 277 9.46 29.65 -13.65
CA GLY A 277 9.69 28.26 -14.03
C GLY A 277 8.50 27.36 -13.70
N CYS A 278 8.42 26.20 -14.35
CA CYS A 278 7.45 25.18 -13.96
C CYS A 278 7.84 24.60 -12.60
N ASN A 279 7.18 25.03 -11.53
CA ASN A 279 7.39 24.58 -10.15
C ASN A 279 6.16 23.84 -9.56
N ARG A 280 5.07 23.73 -10.32
CA ARG A 280 3.81 23.13 -9.84
C ARG A 280 3.98 21.77 -9.18
N CYS A 281 4.84 20.90 -9.72
CA CYS A 281 5.08 19.57 -9.15
C CYS A 281 5.70 19.64 -7.74
N LEU A 282 6.52 20.65 -7.45
CA LEU A 282 7.09 20.91 -6.13
C LEU A 282 5.98 21.33 -5.16
N ASP A 283 5.11 22.24 -5.61
CA ASP A 283 4.06 22.82 -4.78
C ASP A 283 2.95 21.81 -4.42
N VAL A 284 2.66 20.86 -5.30
CA VAL A 284 1.60 19.86 -5.09
C VAL A 284 2.08 18.56 -4.47
N CYS A 285 3.39 18.34 -4.27
CA CYS A 285 3.87 17.06 -3.73
C CYS A 285 3.59 16.98 -2.22
N PRO A 286 2.61 16.15 -1.75
CA PRO A 286 2.23 16.17 -0.35
C PRO A 286 3.29 15.53 0.57
N THR A 287 4.11 14.62 0.03
CA THR A 287 5.15 13.92 0.79
C THR A 287 6.52 14.60 0.71
N GLY A 288 6.68 15.67 -0.08
CA GLY A 288 7.97 16.34 -0.30
C GLY A 288 8.98 15.50 -1.08
N ALA A 289 8.53 14.53 -1.88
CA ALA A 289 9.40 13.67 -2.69
C ALA A 289 10.10 14.40 -3.85
N ILE A 290 9.65 15.60 -4.21
CA ILE A 290 10.17 16.36 -5.34
C ILE A 290 10.96 17.56 -4.82
N THR A 291 12.20 17.72 -5.29
CA THR A 291 13.10 18.83 -4.92
C THR A 291 13.65 19.50 -6.19
N SER A 292 14.04 20.77 -6.07
CA SER A 292 14.67 21.50 -7.17
C SER A 292 16.11 20.99 -7.38
N ASN A 293 16.51 20.80 -8.64
CA ASN A 293 17.83 20.35 -9.04
C ASN A 293 18.39 21.22 -10.18
N GLY A 294 18.54 22.52 -9.91
CA GLY A 294 19.00 23.49 -10.91
C GLY A 294 17.96 23.75 -12.00
N ASP A 295 18.24 23.30 -13.23
CA ASP A 295 17.36 23.41 -14.41
C ASP A 295 16.40 22.22 -14.58
N SER A 296 16.28 21.38 -13.56
CA SER A 296 15.37 20.24 -13.49
C SER A 296 14.86 20.02 -12.06
N VAL A 297 14.08 18.97 -11.86
CA VAL A 297 13.65 18.53 -10.53
C VAL A 297 14.19 17.12 -10.28
N SER A 298 14.45 16.79 -9.01
CA SER A 298 14.73 15.44 -8.57
C SER A 298 13.51 14.86 -7.88
N ILE A 299 13.19 13.60 -8.18
CA ILE A 299 12.09 12.85 -7.54
C ILE A 299 12.70 11.69 -6.78
N ASP A 300 12.55 11.66 -5.46
CA ASP A 300 12.97 10.52 -4.64
C ASP A 300 11.88 9.43 -4.68
N PRO A 301 12.12 8.29 -5.35
CA PRO A 301 11.13 7.21 -5.44
C PRO A 301 10.83 6.58 -4.08
N ASN A 302 11.73 6.70 -3.10
CA ASN A 302 11.57 6.13 -1.77
C ASN A 302 10.57 6.92 -0.92
N ILE A 303 10.46 8.23 -1.15
CA ILE A 303 9.52 9.16 -0.50
C ILE A 303 8.22 9.29 -1.31
N CYS A 304 8.25 9.01 -2.61
CA CYS A 304 7.08 9.05 -3.48
C CYS A 304 6.02 8.04 -3.02
N ALA A 305 4.79 8.51 -2.78
CA ALA A 305 3.65 7.68 -2.35
C ALA A 305 2.64 7.41 -3.48
N GLY A 306 3.01 7.68 -4.74
CA GLY A 306 2.17 7.32 -5.89
C GLY A 306 0.85 8.07 -6.03
N CYS A 307 0.71 9.28 -5.45
CA CYS A 307 -0.55 10.04 -5.56
C CYS A 307 -0.86 10.58 -6.97
N GLY A 308 0.13 10.69 -7.85
CA GLY A 308 -0.06 11.15 -9.24
C GLY A 308 -0.28 12.66 -9.43
N GLU A 309 -0.31 13.48 -8.37
CA GLU A 309 -0.58 14.92 -8.46
C GLU A 309 0.44 15.66 -9.34
N CYS A 310 1.72 15.31 -9.23
CA CYS A 310 2.79 15.90 -10.04
C CYS A 310 2.63 15.62 -11.54
N ALA A 311 2.18 14.42 -11.91
CA ALA A 311 1.92 14.05 -13.30
C ALA A 311 0.72 14.82 -13.87
N ALA A 312 -0.33 15.02 -13.05
CA ALA A 312 -1.52 15.77 -13.46
C ALA A 312 -1.25 17.26 -13.75
N VAL A 313 -0.27 17.87 -13.06
CA VAL A 313 0.04 19.30 -13.20
C VAL A 313 1.24 19.60 -14.08
N CYS A 314 1.92 18.58 -14.64
CA CYS A 314 3.11 18.77 -15.47
C CYS A 314 2.73 19.12 -16.92
N PRO A 315 2.89 20.38 -17.37
CA PRO A 315 2.46 20.79 -18.70
C PRO A 315 3.37 20.27 -19.83
N SER A 316 4.63 19.98 -19.52
CA SER A 316 5.59 19.50 -20.52
C SER A 316 5.59 17.98 -20.68
N GLY A 317 4.82 17.25 -19.86
CA GLY A 317 4.84 15.79 -19.84
C GLY A 317 6.12 15.19 -19.27
N ALA A 318 6.97 15.99 -18.61
CA ALA A 318 8.22 15.50 -18.02
C ALA A 318 7.99 14.48 -16.89
N VAL A 319 6.85 14.54 -16.21
CA VAL A 319 6.42 13.55 -15.20
C VAL A 319 5.15 12.88 -15.69
N ALA A 320 5.14 11.56 -15.75
CA ALA A 320 3.97 10.76 -16.12
C ALA A 320 3.73 9.65 -15.08
N TYR A 321 2.46 9.35 -14.80
CA TYR A 321 2.12 8.23 -13.92
C TYR A 321 2.30 6.89 -14.65
N ASP A 322 3.01 5.94 -14.03
CA ASP A 322 3.50 4.72 -14.68
C ASP A 322 3.20 3.42 -13.92
N ALA A 323 2.41 3.49 -12.84
CA ALA A 323 2.05 2.34 -12.00
C ALA A 323 0.55 2.27 -11.66
N PRO A 324 -0.34 1.99 -12.64
CA PRO A 324 -0.06 1.60 -14.02
C PRO A 324 0.01 2.81 -14.99
N PRO A 325 0.55 2.60 -16.22
CA PRO A 325 0.58 3.63 -17.26
C PRO A 325 -0.83 4.15 -17.61
N VAL A 326 -0.93 5.44 -17.89
CA VAL A 326 -2.20 6.10 -18.25
C VAL A 326 -2.87 5.45 -19.48
N GLN A 327 -2.09 4.99 -20.46
CA GLN A 327 -2.60 4.31 -21.65
C GLN A 327 -3.34 3.01 -21.31
N PHE A 328 -2.91 2.31 -20.25
CA PHE A 328 -3.60 1.12 -19.77
C PHE A 328 -4.94 1.46 -19.13
N LEU A 329 -5.03 2.56 -18.37
CA LEU A 329 -6.30 3.04 -17.82
C LEU A 329 -7.30 3.37 -18.93
N PHE A 330 -6.87 4.05 -19.99
CA PHE A 330 -7.73 4.30 -21.16
C PHE A 330 -8.15 3.01 -21.87
N THR A 331 -7.27 2.02 -21.93
CA THR A 331 -7.59 0.70 -22.51
C THR A 331 -8.68 0.02 -21.67
N ARG A 332 -8.56 0.02 -20.33
CA ARG A 332 -9.59 -0.51 -19.43
C ARG A 332 -10.93 0.17 -19.61
N ILE A 333 -10.97 1.51 -19.57
CA ILE A 333 -12.20 2.29 -19.73
C ILE A 333 -12.85 1.99 -21.08
N ARG A 334 -12.06 1.98 -22.17
CA ARG A 334 -12.57 1.69 -23.51
C ARG A 334 -13.14 0.28 -23.58
N THR A 335 -12.43 -0.72 -23.06
CA THR A 335 -12.90 -2.12 -23.04
C THR A 335 -14.21 -2.25 -22.27
N LEU A 336 -14.28 -1.71 -21.06
CA LEU A 336 -15.51 -1.73 -20.26
C LEU A 336 -16.68 -1.10 -21.03
N ALA A 337 -16.51 0.11 -21.56
CA ALA A 337 -17.56 0.84 -22.25
C ALA A 337 -17.98 0.16 -23.56
N SER A 338 -17.04 -0.24 -24.41
CA SER A 338 -17.36 -0.85 -25.70
C SER A 338 -18.01 -2.22 -25.53
N THR A 339 -17.52 -3.03 -24.61
CA THR A 339 -18.06 -4.37 -24.37
C THR A 339 -19.45 -4.29 -23.76
N TYR A 340 -19.68 -3.38 -22.82
CA TYR A 340 -21.00 -3.12 -22.26
C TYR A 340 -22.02 -2.72 -23.34
N LEU A 341 -21.68 -1.76 -24.21
CA LEU A 341 -22.57 -1.31 -25.29
C LEU A 341 -22.83 -2.42 -26.32
N ASN A 342 -21.79 -3.18 -26.70
CA ASN A 342 -21.94 -4.27 -27.66
C ASN A 342 -22.82 -5.41 -27.14
N ALA A 343 -22.87 -5.60 -25.82
CA ALA A 343 -23.73 -6.59 -25.18
C ALA A 343 -25.18 -6.08 -24.92
N GLY A 344 -25.53 -4.88 -25.40
CA GLY A 344 -26.89 -4.34 -25.35
C GLY A 344 -27.23 -3.53 -24.09
N GLY A 345 -26.20 -3.02 -23.39
CA GLY A 345 -26.35 -2.17 -22.20
C GLY A 345 -26.61 -0.70 -22.49
#